data_AF-A0A959V5S2-F1
#
_entry.id   AF-A0A959V5S2-F1
#
_cell.length_a   1.000
_cell.length_b   1.000
_cell.length_c   1.000
_cell.angle_alpha   90.00
_cell.angle_beta   90.00
_cell.angle_gamma   90.00
#
_symmetry.space_group_name_H-M   'P 1'
#
loop_
_entity.id
_entity.type
_entity.pdbx_description
1 polymer ?
#
loop_
_entity_poly.entity_id
_entity_poly.type
_entity_poly.pdbx_seq_one_letter_code
_entity_poly.pdbx_strand_id
1 'polypeptide(L)'
;STQSSDMPTTPGAPQGSFGGGQQDAYFFRMDAGLTALLWATYHGGSGDDSGYGVQFDGSGNILVTGGSTSIDMPLSGSPWAGSHHGGVDGYVLRYSPTGNALTGSTFVGTTAYDQCYLVQLNTADEVFIVGQSEGPYPVTPGKYVNPGSAQFIHKFTNDLSTSLWSTVIGTGNGTVDISPSAFLVSDCGQIYLSGWGGVVNANALAVNSTTIG
;
A
#
# COMPACT_ATOMS: atom_id res chain seq x y z
N SER A 1 -7.71 8.24 -0.93
CA SER A 1 -8.23 8.55 0.41
C SER A 1 -9.19 9.71 0.38
N THR A 2 -9.95 9.90 1.45
CA THR A 2 -10.97 10.93 1.58
C THR A 2 -11.05 11.43 3.02
N GLN A 3 -11.38 12.70 3.21
CA GLN A 3 -11.80 13.27 4.50
C GLN A 3 -13.32 13.33 4.64
N SER A 4 -14.05 12.92 3.59
CA SER A 4 -15.52 12.93 3.57
C SER A 4 -16.03 11.71 4.33
N SER A 5 -17.04 11.93 5.18
CA SER A 5 -17.71 10.85 5.91
C SER A 5 -18.93 10.28 5.18
N ASP A 6 -19.23 10.79 3.98
CA ASP A 6 -20.43 10.50 3.18
C ASP A 6 -20.13 10.01 1.76
N MET A 7 -18.91 9.56 1.47
CA MET A 7 -18.63 8.82 0.23
C MET A 7 -19.58 7.63 0.07
N PRO A 8 -20.03 7.34 -1.16
CA PRO A 8 -20.91 6.20 -1.42
C PRO A 8 -20.30 4.87 -0.93
N THR A 9 -21.08 4.04 -0.26
CA THR A 9 -20.68 2.66 0.06
C THR A 9 -21.68 1.68 -0.52
N THR A 10 -21.23 0.45 -0.79
CA THR A 10 -22.11 -0.60 -1.32
C THR A 10 -22.60 -1.52 -0.21
N PRO A 11 -23.82 -2.08 -0.30
CA PRO A 11 -24.30 -3.07 0.66
C PRO A 11 -23.33 -4.26 0.79
N GLY A 12 -22.96 -4.61 2.03
CA GLY A 12 -22.00 -5.68 2.30
C GLY A 12 -20.53 -5.27 2.20
N ALA A 13 -20.23 -3.99 2.00
CA ALA A 13 -18.87 -3.48 2.15
C ALA A 13 -18.33 -3.75 3.57
N PRO A 14 -17.07 -4.21 3.72
CA PRO A 14 -16.48 -4.53 5.02
C PRO A 14 -16.47 -3.34 5.99
N GLN A 15 -16.37 -2.11 5.47
CA GLN A 15 -16.46 -0.89 6.27
C GLN A 15 -17.30 0.16 5.54
N GLY A 16 -18.59 0.20 5.92
CA GLY A 16 -19.60 1.06 5.31
C GLY A 16 -19.60 2.52 5.77
N SER A 17 -18.74 2.88 6.73
CA SER A 17 -18.63 4.22 7.30
C SER A 17 -17.17 4.61 7.54
N PHE A 18 -16.91 5.91 7.54
CA PHE A 18 -15.63 6.50 7.94
C PHE A 18 -15.21 6.05 9.34
N GLY A 19 -14.00 5.51 9.47
CA GLY A 19 -13.42 4.90 10.67
C GLY A 19 -12.93 5.92 11.70
N GLY A 20 -12.37 7.04 11.26
CA GLY A 20 -11.82 8.05 12.18
C GLY A 20 -10.70 8.89 11.56
N GLY A 21 -9.91 9.55 12.42
CA GLY A 21 -8.85 10.45 11.99
C GLY A 21 -9.32 11.64 11.15
N GLN A 22 -8.40 12.19 10.37
CA GLN A 22 -8.67 13.21 9.35
C GLN A 22 -9.01 12.60 8.00
N GLN A 23 -8.54 11.39 7.70
CA GLN A 23 -8.77 10.74 6.42
C GLN A 23 -8.76 9.21 6.53
N ASP A 24 -9.56 8.59 5.67
CA ASP A 24 -9.58 7.14 5.47
C ASP A 24 -9.15 6.77 4.06
N ALA A 25 -8.66 5.54 3.89
CA ALA A 25 -8.59 4.94 2.56
C ALA A 25 -10.02 4.72 2.03
N TYR A 26 -10.20 4.91 0.74
CA TYR A 26 -11.49 4.66 0.09
C TYR A 26 -11.22 3.97 -1.24
N PHE A 27 -11.80 2.79 -1.39
CA PHE A 27 -11.62 1.93 -2.56
C PHE A 27 -12.98 1.68 -3.18
N PHE A 28 -13.02 1.66 -4.51
CA PHE A 28 -14.25 1.38 -5.24
C PHE A 28 -13.98 0.64 -6.54
N ARG A 29 -15.03 -0.01 -7.06
CA ARG A 29 -15.07 -0.65 -8.37
C ARG A 29 -16.38 -0.30 -9.04
N MET A 30 -16.31 0.11 -10.30
CA MET A 30 -17.47 0.31 -11.17
C MET A 30 -17.56 -0.83 -12.18
N ASP A 31 -18.72 -0.96 -12.82
CA ASP A 31 -18.87 -1.80 -13.99
C ASP A 31 -18.11 -1.21 -15.20
N ALA A 32 -17.85 -2.04 -16.20
CA ALA A 32 -17.11 -1.61 -17.40
C ALA A 32 -17.82 -0.51 -18.20
N GLY A 33 -19.15 -0.39 -18.05
CA GLY A 33 -19.96 0.65 -18.68
C GLY A 33 -20.00 1.97 -17.90
N LEU A 34 -19.41 2.04 -16.71
CA LEU A 34 -19.49 3.18 -15.77
C LEU A 34 -20.94 3.56 -15.42
N THR A 35 -21.83 2.57 -15.34
CA THR A 35 -23.26 2.75 -15.03
C THR A 35 -23.62 2.37 -13.59
N ALA A 36 -22.77 1.63 -12.89
CA ALA A 36 -23.02 1.13 -11.55
C ALA A 36 -21.75 1.07 -10.69
N LEU A 37 -21.89 1.45 -9.41
CA LEU A 37 -20.90 1.20 -8.37
C LEU A 37 -21.07 -0.24 -7.86
N LEU A 38 -20.15 -1.12 -8.25
CA LEU A 38 -20.20 -2.55 -7.92
C LEU A 38 -19.67 -2.87 -6.53
N TRP A 39 -18.72 -2.06 -6.06
CA TRP A 39 -18.15 -2.16 -4.72
C TRP A 39 -17.61 -0.81 -4.31
N ALA A 40 -17.81 -0.41 -3.06
CA ALA A 40 -17.14 0.73 -2.45
C ALA A 40 -17.10 0.59 -0.94
N THR A 41 -15.93 0.85 -0.36
CA THR A 41 -15.68 0.72 1.08
C THR A 41 -14.70 1.80 1.53
N TYR A 42 -14.88 2.27 2.76
CA TYR A 42 -13.77 2.87 3.49
C TYR A 42 -12.81 1.77 3.95
N HIS A 43 -11.61 2.16 4.32
CA HIS A 43 -10.74 1.34 5.15
C HIS A 43 -9.85 2.22 6.02
N GLY A 44 -10.01 2.10 7.33
CA GLY A 44 -9.29 2.91 8.30
C GLY A 44 -9.78 2.69 9.73
N GLY A 45 -9.01 3.20 10.68
CA GLY A 45 -9.27 3.15 12.12
C GLY A 45 -9.36 4.56 12.71
N SER A 46 -8.90 4.73 13.93
CA SER A 46 -8.98 5.99 14.69
C SER A 46 -8.01 7.09 14.22
N GLY A 47 -6.99 6.75 13.44
CA GLY A 47 -5.95 7.63 12.90
C GLY A 47 -6.12 7.93 11.40
N ASP A 48 -5.06 8.44 10.78
CA ASP A 48 -5.06 8.82 9.37
C ASP A 48 -4.62 7.65 8.48
N ASP A 49 -5.48 7.32 7.51
CA ASP A 49 -5.32 6.16 6.65
C ASP A 49 -5.33 6.54 5.17
N SER A 50 -4.31 6.07 4.47
CA SER A 50 -4.06 6.35 3.07
C SER A 50 -4.22 5.10 2.22
N GLY A 51 -4.88 5.17 1.07
CA GLY A 51 -4.94 4.11 0.06
C GLY A 51 -4.25 4.54 -1.23
N TYR A 52 -3.40 3.67 -1.79
CA TYR A 52 -2.49 3.99 -2.91
C TYR A 52 -2.62 3.03 -4.10
N GLY A 53 -2.34 1.74 -3.90
CA GLY A 53 -2.27 0.76 -4.97
C GLY A 53 -3.47 -0.18 -4.98
N VAL A 54 -3.79 -0.72 -6.16
CA VAL A 54 -4.78 -1.79 -6.35
C VAL A 54 -4.29 -2.78 -7.40
N GLN A 55 -4.48 -4.08 -7.16
CA GLN A 55 -4.23 -5.15 -8.13
C GLN A 55 -5.15 -6.34 -7.85
N PHE A 56 -5.27 -7.26 -8.80
CA PHE A 56 -6.04 -8.51 -8.62
C PHE A 56 -5.13 -9.74 -8.70
N ASP A 57 -5.48 -10.78 -7.93
CA ASP A 57 -4.90 -12.11 -8.13
C ASP A 57 -5.64 -12.90 -9.23
N GLY A 58 -5.11 -14.06 -9.61
CA GLY A 58 -5.70 -14.92 -10.64
C GLY A 58 -7.09 -15.45 -10.30
N SER A 59 -7.50 -15.40 -9.02
CA SER A 59 -8.85 -15.74 -8.56
C SER A 59 -9.78 -14.53 -8.48
N GLY A 60 -9.28 -13.33 -8.81
CA GLY A 60 -10.01 -12.08 -8.79
C GLY A 60 -10.09 -11.41 -7.41
N ASN A 61 -9.38 -11.90 -6.39
CA ASN A 61 -9.30 -11.20 -5.10
C ASN A 61 -8.60 -9.86 -5.30
N ILE A 62 -9.01 -8.86 -4.53
CA ILE A 62 -8.55 -7.48 -4.67
C ILE A 62 -7.46 -7.22 -3.64
N LEU A 63 -6.26 -6.89 -4.08
CA LEU A 63 -5.16 -6.47 -3.22
C LEU A 63 -5.04 -4.97 -3.28
N VAL A 64 -4.95 -4.32 -2.13
CA VAL A 64 -4.71 -2.87 -2.04
C VAL A 64 -3.60 -2.57 -1.06
N THR A 65 -2.94 -1.43 -1.25
CA THR A 65 -1.86 -0.96 -0.38
C THR A 65 -2.10 0.44 0.12
N GLY A 66 -1.43 0.79 1.21
CA GLY A 66 -1.56 2.10 1.82
C GLY A 66 -0.53 2.38 2.90
N GLY A 67 -0.83 3.43 3.68
CA GLY A 67 -0.13 3.79 4.91
C GLY A 67 -1.14 4.18 5.99
N SER A 68 -0.81 3.93 7.25
CA SER A 68 -1.74 4.05 8.37
C SER A 68 -1.04 4.57 9.63
N THR A 69 -1.69 5.48 10.35
CA THR A 69 -1.36 5.80 11.75
C THR A 69 -2.33 5.12 12.74
N SER A 70 -3.25 4.29 12.24
CA SER A 70 -4.34 3.71 13.02
C SER A 70 -3.87 2.46 13.77
N ILE A 71 -3.94 2.52 15.10
CA ILE A 71 -3.58 1.38 15.97
C ILE A 71 -4.63 0.26 15.95
N ASP A 72 -5.82 0.60 15.49
CA ASP A 72 -7.06 -0.19 15.50
C ASP A 72 -7.61 -0.43 14.08
N MET A 73 -6.76 -0.33 13.06
CA MET A 73 -7.13 -0.64 11.68
C MET A 73 -7.74 -2.06 11.59
N PRO A 74 -8.89 -2.23 10.91
CA PRO A 74 -9.51 -3.55 10.74
C PRO A 74 -8.63 -4.53 9.97
N LEU A 75 -8.13 -5.56 10.65
CA LEU A 75 -7.37 -6.66 10.04
C LEU A 75 -8.19 -7.96 9.98
N SER A 76 -7.80 -8.86 9.08
CA SER A 76 -8.37 -10.21 8.91
C SER A 76 -7.32 -11.20 8.39
N GLY A 77 -7.66 -12.48 8.43
CA GLY A 77 -6.79 -13.59 8.03
C GLY A 77 -5.73 -13.91 9.10
N SER A 78 -4.54 -14.27 8.65
CA SER A 78 -3.38 -14.52 9.53
C SER A 78 -2.26 -13.57 9.12
N PRO A 79 -2.28 -12.32 9.60
CA PRO A 79 -1.33 -11.29 9.15
C PRO A 79 0.12 -11.67 9.48
N TRP A 80 1.04 -11.41 8.56
CA TRP A 80 2.49 -11.47 8.86
C TRP A 80 2.85 -10.52 10.02
N ALA A 81 2.27 -9.32 10.02
CA ALA A 81 2.34 -8.35 11.11
C ALA A 81 0.94 -7.84 11.47
N GLY A 82 0.48 -8.12 12.69
CA GLY A 82 -0.87 -7.80 13.18
C GLY A 82 -1.02 -6.44 13.86
N SER A 83 0.02 -5.61 13.87
CA SER A 83 0.01 -4.26 14.44
C SER A 83 1.02 -3.38 13.70
N HIS A 84 0.71 -2.09 13.55
CA HIS A 84 1.70 -1.08 13.16
C HIS A 84 2.82 -0.98 14.22
N HIS A 85 4.04 -0.67 13.79
CA HIS A 85 5.24 -0.66 14.63
C HIS A 85 5.90 0.73 14.75
N GLY A 86 5.56 1.67 13.87
CA GLY A 86 6.06 3.04 13.83
C GLY A 86 4.97 4.11 13.88
N GLY A 87 5.34 5.35 13.59
CA GLY A 87 4.39 6.48 13.57
C GLY A 87 3.42 6.43 12.38
N VAL A 88 3.88 5.86 11.26
CA VAL A 88 3.08 5.53 10.08
C VAL A 88 3.65 4.20 9.59
N ASP A 89 2.79 3.19 9.41
CA ASP A 89 3.20 1.94 8.77
C ASP A 89 2.47 1.75 7.45
N GLY A 90 3.16 1.12 6.49
CA GLY A 90 2.51 0.59 5.32
C GLY A 90 1.56 -0.54 5.68
N TYR A 91 0.60 -0.80 4.80
CA TYR A 91 -0.24 -1.99 4.92
C TYR A 91 -0.54 -2.60 3.55
N VAL A 92 -0.94 -3.86 3.56
CA VAL A 92 -1.52 -4.58 2.43
C VAL A 92 -2.82 -5.24 2.89
N LEU A 93 -3.89 -5.11 2.11
CA LEU A 93 -5.18 -5.73 2.37
C LEU A 93 -5.57 -6.60 1.18
N ARG A 94 -6.27 -7.70 1.45
CA ARG A 94 -6.81 -8.61 0.44
C ARG A 94 -8.30 -8.83 0.66
N TYR A 95 -9.11 -8.34 -0.26
CA TYR A 95 -10.54 -8.55 -0.28
C TYR A 95 -10.95 -9.69 -1.21
N SER A 96 -12.08 -10.33 -0.92
CA SER A 96 -12.71 -11.29 -1.82
C SER A 96 -13.02 -10.67 -3.19
N PRO A 97 -13.32 -11.46 -4.25
CA PRO A 97 -13.52 -10.90 -5.58
C PRO A 97 -14.72 -9.98 -5.71
N THR A 98 -15.71 -10.10 -4.82
CA THR A 98 -16.84 -9.17 -4.74
C THR A 98 -16.53 -7.92 -3.92
N GLY A 99 -15.45 -7.94 -3.13
CA GLY A 99 -15.07 -6.88 -2.20
C GLY A 99 -15.75 -6.95 -0.83
N ASN A 100 -16.68 -7.90 -0.63
CA ASN A 100 -17.56 -7.94 0.56
C ASN A 100 -16.93 -8.61 1.79
N ALA A 101 -15.69 -9.12 1.67
CA ALA A 101 -14.98 -9.70 2.80
C ALA A 101 -13.50 -9.34 2.75
N LEU A 102 -12.94 -8.88 3.86
CA LEU A 102 -11.49 -8.80 4.06
C LEU A 102 -11.00 -10.21 4.40
N THR A 103 -10.18 -10.80 3.54
CA THR A 103 -9.75 -12.21 3.60
C THR A 103 -8.30 -12.37 4.04
N GLY A 104 -7.50 -11.32 3.95
CA GLY A 104 -6.12 -11.26 4.41
C GLY A 104 -5.70 -9.82 4.58
N SER A 105 -4.73 -9.58 5.44
CA SER A 105 -4.18 -8.25 5.70
C SER A 105 -2.81 -8.39 6.35
N THR A 106 -1.98 -7.36 6.29
CA THR A 106 -0.77 -7.24 7.11
C THR A 106 -0.31 -5.79 7.16
N PHE A 107 0.26 -5.39 8.29
CA PHE A 107 1.12 -4.20 8.32
C PHE A 107 2.48 -4.50 7.69
N VAL A 108 3.17 -3.46 7.25
CA VAL A 108 4.48 -3.49 6.63
C VAL A 108 5.23 -2.22 7.01
N GLY A 109 6.26 -2.37 7.84
CA GLY A 109 7.05 -1.24 8.27
C GLY A 109 8.09 -1.60 9.31
N THR A 110 8.73 -0.57 9.82
CA THR A 110 9.72 -0.60 10.90
C THR A 110 9.17 0.21 12.07
N THR A 111 10.02 0.63 13.00
CA THR A 111 9.61 1.57 14.05
C THR A 111 9.63 3.03 13.61
N ALA A 112 10.00 3.31 12.35
CA ALA A 112 10.07 4.64 11.77
C ALA A 112 8.83 4.93 10.90
N TYR A 113 8.93 5.90 9.99
CA TYR A 113 7.90 6.15 9.00
C TYR A 113 8.02 5.14 7.85
N ASP A 114 6.92 4.51 7.48
CA ASP A 114 6.85 3.49 6.43
C ASP A 114 5.54 3.60 5.63
N GLN A 115 5.61 3.36 4.31
CA GLN A 115 4.42 3.33 3.43
C GLN A 115 4.55 2.28 2.33
N CYS A 116 3.41 1.73 1.88
CA CYS A 116 3.32 0.81 0.73
C CYS A 116 2.58 1.44 -0.45
N TYR A 117 3.27 1.77 -1.54
CA TYR A 117 2.68 2.54 -2.64
C TYR A 117 1.99 1.69 -3.70
N LEU A 118 2.73 0.77 -4.31
CA LEU A 118 2.24 -0.02 -5.45
C LEU A 118 2.35 -1.51 -5.13
N VAL A 119 1.41 -2.28 -5.68
CA VAL A 119 1.35 -3.73 -5.56
C VAL A 119 1.29 -4.37 -6.94
N GLN A 120 1.98 -5.50 -7.09
CA GLN A 120 1.96 -6.38 -8.26
C GLN A 120 1.91 -7.84 -7.79
N LEU A 121 1.46 -8.73 -8.67
CA LEU A 121 1.49 -10.17 -8.43
C LEU A 121 2.21 -10.85 -9.58
N ASN A 122 2.84 -11.99 -9.31
CA ASN A 122 3.38 -12.85 -10.37
C ASN A 122 2.40 -13.96 -10.75
N THR A 123 2.78 -14.84 -11.66
CA THR A 123 1.96 -15.97 -12.12
C THR A 123 1.66 -17.03 -11.05
N ALA A 124 2.29 -16.95 -9.88
CA ALA A 124 2.02 -17.79 -8.72
C ALA A 124 1.17 -17.06 -7.66
N ASP A 125 0.61 -15.89 -8.01
CA ASP A 125 -0.17 -15.01 -7.13
C ASP A 125 0.59 -14.55 -5.87
N GLU A 126 1.91 -14.61 -5.87
CA GLU A 126 2.72 -14.05 -4.80
C GLU A 126 2.74 -12.52 -4.91
N VAL A 127 2.65 -11.84 -3.76
CA VAL A 127 2.40 -10.39 -3.70
C VAL A 127 3.71 -9.65 -3.62
N PHE A 128 3.95 -8.70 -4.51
CA PHE A 128 5.09 -7.81 -4.52
C PHE A 128 4.61 -6.42 -4.23
N ILE A 129 5.24 -5.74 -3.29
CA ILE A 129 4.98 -4.34 -3.00
C ILE A 129 6.25 -3.53 -3.13
N VAL A 130 6.10 -2.27 -3.53
CA VAL A 130 7.14 -1.26 -3.41
C VAL A 130 6.66 -0.17 -2.45
N GLY A 131 7.57 0.26 -1.59
CA GLY A 131 7.29 1.24 -0.57
C GLY A 131 8.54 2.01 -0.16
N GLN A 132 8.41 2.76 0.92
CA GLN A 132 9.53 3.44 1.55
C GLN A 132 9.55 3.26 3.06
N SER A 133 10.74 3.34 3.63
CA SER A 133 11.04 3.25 5.04
C SER A 133 12.10 4.29 5.42
N GLU A 134 11.86 5.06 6.46
CA GLU A 134 12.89 5.88 7.11
C GLU A 134 13.70 5.09 8.15
N GLY A 135 13.38 3.81 8.34
CA GLY A 135 14.05 2.91 9.27
C GLY A 135 14.95 1.88 8.58
N PRO A 136 15.64 1.04 9.37
CA PRO A 136 16.43 -0.06 8.84
C PRO A 136 15.51 -1.20 8.35
N TYR A 137 14.99 -1.09 7.13
CA TYR A 137 14.09 -2.08 6.55
C TYR A 137 14.78 -3.45 6.42
N PRO A 138 14.13 -4.57 6.80
CA PRO A 138 14.76 -5.89 6.76
C PRO A 138 15.13 -6.28 5.33
N VAL A 139 16.27 -6.95 5.17
CA VAL A 139 16.74 -7.50 3.90
C VAL A 139 16.96 -8.99 4.06
N THR A 140 16.39 -9.78 3.15
CA THR A 140 16.58 -11.24 3.18
C THR A 140 18.00 -11.61 2.73
N PRO A 141 18.71 -12.49 3.47
CA PRO A 141 20.04 -12.95 3.08
C PRO A 141 20.08 -13.48 1.64
N GLY A 142 21.10 -13.07 0.88
CA GLY A 142 21.30 -13.49 -0.51
C GLY A 142 20.44 -12.76 -1.55
N LYS A 143 19.67 -11.74 -1.17
CA LYS A 143 19.03 -10.81 -2.12
C LYS A 143 19.95 -9.63 -2.45
N TYR A 144 19.68 -8.97 -3.57
CA TYR A 144 20.28 -7.67 -3.88
C TYR A 144 20.05 -6.72 -2.70
N VAL A 145 20.97 -5.78 -2.47
CA VAL A 145 20.81 -4.73 -1.48
C VAL A 145 21.70 -3.55 -1.86
N ASN A 146 21.16 -2.34 -1.80
CA ASN A 146 22.00 -1.16 -1.62
C ASN A 146 21.84 -0.64 -0.17
N PRO A 147 22.78 -0.94 0.74
CA PRO A 147 22.62 -0.67 2.17
C PRO A 147 22.30 0.78 2.49
N GLY A 148 21.41 1.01 3.46
CA GLY A 148 21.00 2.35 3.88
C GLY A 148 20.02 3.05 2.94
N SER A 149 19.48 2.38 1.93
CA SER A 149 18.48 2.99 1.04
C SER A 149 17.08 2.96 1.66
N ALA A 150 16.25 3.95 1.33
CA ALA A 150 14.93 4.13 1.93
C ALA A 150 13.78 3.50 1.12
N GLN A 151 13.99 3.07 -0.13
CA GLN A 151 12.96 2.38 -0.90
C GLN A 151 13.10 0.88 -0.68
N PHE A 152 12.00 0.18 -0.49
CA PHE A 152 11.99 -1.26 -0.35
C PHE A 152 11.13 -1.93 -1.42
N ILE A 153 11.50 -3.18 -1.72
CA ILE A 153 10.62 -4.13 -2.40
C ILE A 153 10.45 -5.32 -1.47
N HIS A 154 9.21 -5.72 -1.21
CA HIS A 154 8.89 -6.84 -0.33
C HIS A 154 7.92 -7.78 -1.04
N LYS A 155 8.21 -9.08 -0.95
CA LYS A 155 7.37 -10.15 -1.46
C LYS A 155 6.73 -10.96 -0.33
N PHE A 156 5.43 -11.23 -0.45
CA PHE A 156 4.64 -12.05 0.48
C PHE A 156 3.95 -13.21 -0.23
N THR A 157 3.50 -14.19 0.54
CA THR A 157 2.47 -15.15 0.10
C THR A 157 1.16 -14.43 -0.25
N ASN A 158 0.32 -15.04 -1.09
CA ASN A 158 -0.95 -14.45 -1.55
C ASN A 158 -1.90 -14.10 -0.39
N ASP A 159 -1.90 -14.91 0.66
CA ASP A 159 -2.72 -14.72 1.86
C ASP A 159 -2.15 -13.70 2.85
N LEU A 160 -1.01 -13.07 2.52
CA LEU A 160 -0.30 -12.07 3.32
C LEU A 160 0.23 -12.58 4.68
N SER A 161 0.28 -13.90 4.87
CA SER A 161 0.68 -14.50 6.14
C SER A 161 2.19 -14.64 6.31
N THR A 162 2.93 -14.66 5.22
CA THR A 162 4.37 -14.96 5.23
C THR A 162 5.14 -13.97 4.36
N SER A 163 6.15 -13.33 4.96
CA SER A 163 7.22 -12.65 4.23
C SER A 163 8.09 -13.68 3.52
N LEU A 164 8.17 -13.59 2.18
CA LEU A 164 8.99 -14.49 1.36
C LEU A 164 10.39 -13.93 1.16
N TRP A 165 10.49 -12.63 0.85
CA TRP A 165 11.76 -11.90 0.89
C TRP A 165 11.55 -10.39 0.82
N SER A 166 12.58 -9.65 1.21
CA SER A 166 12.66 -8.19 1.07
C SER A 166 14.05 -7.71 0.65
N THR A 167 14.11 -6.52 0.06
CA THR A 167 15.34 -5.82 -0.34
C THR A 167 15.13 -4.31 -0.25
N VAL A 168 16.22 -3.55 -0.19
CA VAL A 168 16.23 -2.09 -0.32
C VAL A 168 17.03 -1.62 -1.54
N ILE A 169 16.54 -0.55 -2.16
CA ILE A 169 17.07 0.09 -3.37
C ILE A 169 17.07 1.61 -3.17
N GLY A 170 17.94 2.33 -3.89
CA GLY A 170 18.12 3.78 -3.72
C GLY A 170 19.60 4.13 -3.72
N THR A 171 19.96 5.27 -3.13
CA THR A 171 21.33 5.81 -3.09
C THR A 171 22.12 5.37 -1.87
N GLY A 172 21.47 4.82 -0.84
CA GLY A 172 22.11 4.37 0.39
C GLY A 172 22.34 5.46 1.44
N ASN A 173 21.78 6.66 1.25
CA ASN A 173 21.99 7.82 2.13
C ASN A 173 20.94 7.95 3.25
N GLY A 174 20.02 7.00 3.39
CA GLY A 174 18.93 7.01 4.37
C GLY A 174 17.73 7.89 4.00
N THR A 175 17.72 8.50 2.81
CA THR A 175 16.63 9.37 2.35
C THR A 175 15.82 8.72 1.25
N VAL A 176 14.57 9.15 1.13
CA VAL A 176 13.64 8.74 0.07
C VAL A 176 14.10 9.33 -1.26
N ASP A 177 14.59 8.47 -2.15
CA ASP A 177 15.18 8.90 -3.42
C ASP A 177 14.17 8.94 -4.57
N ILE A 178 13.14 8.10 -4.51
CA ILE A 178 12.23 7.83 -5.63
C ILE A 178 10.80 7.96 -5.14
N SER A 179 10.03 8.87 -5.74
CA SER A 179 8.57 8.84 -5.74
C SER A 179 8.09 7.87 -6.81
N PRO A 180 7.59 6.65 -6.45
CA PRO A 180 7.25 5.64 -7.43
C PRO A 180 6.07 6.08 -8.31
N SER A 181 6.20 5.91 -9.62
CA SER A 181 5.12 6.19 -10.58
C SER A 181 4.63 4.93 -11.31
N ALA A 182 5.47 3.90 -11.40
CA ALA A 182 5.07 2.60 -11.94
C ALA A 182 5.92 1.46 -11.36
N PHE A 183 5.28 0.32 -11.13
CA PHE A 183 5.90 -0.89 -10.64
C PHE A 183 5.32 -2.07 -11.42
N LEU A 184 6.19 -2.93 -11.94
CA LEU A 184 5.81 -4.07 -12.77
C LEU A 184 6.63 -5.30 -12.39
N VAL A 185 5.95 -6.44 -12.28
CA VAL A 185 6.59 -7.76 -12.20
C VAL A 185 6.18 -8.53 -13.44
N SER A 186 7.15 -8.94 -14.25
CA SER A 186 6.90 -9.73 -15.46
C SER A 186 6.63 -11.21 -15.14
N ASP A 187 6.09 -11.94 -16.11
CA ASP A 187 5.88 -13.40 -16.01
C ASP A 187 7.18 -14.19 -15.77
N CYS A 188 8.32 -13.64 -16.18
CA CYS A 188 9.65 -14.21 -15.90
C CYS A 188 10.19 -13.85 -14.51
N GLY A 189 9.41 -13.12 -13.70
CA GLY A 189 9.81 -12.66 -12.37
C GLY A 189 10.78 -11.48 -12.35
N GLN A 190 11.03 -10.83 -13.50
CA GLN A 190 11.82 -9.60 -13.53
C GLN A 190 11.01 -8.44 -12.96
N ILE A 191 11.67 -7.60 -12.18
CA ILE A 191 11.05 -6.50 -11.43
C ILE A 191 11.51 -5.18 -12.03
N TYR A 192 10.55 -4.32 -12.37
CA TYR A 192 10.78 -3.01 -12.94
C TYR A 192 10.13 -1.96 -12.04
N LEU A 193 10.90 -0.93 -11.70
CA LEU A 193 10.42 0.23 -10.97
C LEU A 193 10.83 1.47 -11.74
N SER A 194 9.89 2.38 -11.94
CA SER A 194 10.17 3.73 -12.39
C SER A 194 9.50 4.73 -11.47
N GLY A 195 10.11 5.89 -11.34
CA GLY A 195 9.59 6.98 -10.55
C GLY A 195 10.37 8.23 -10.85
N TRP A 196 10.02 9.28 -10.15
CA TRP A 196 10.73 10.54 -10.21
C TRP A 196 11.56 10.70 -8.93
N GLY A 197 12.81 11.14 -9.07
CA GLY A 197 13.71 11.42 -7.96
C GLY A 197 14.45 12.72 -8.24
N GLY A 198 14.33 13.70 -7.35
CA GLY A 198 14.98 14.99 -7.51
C GLY A 198 14.54 16.03 -6.48
N VAL A 199 15.09 17.23 -6.60
CA VAL A 199 14.53 18.46 -6.04
C VAL A 199 13.78 19.11 -7.21
N VAL A 200 12.45 19.28 -7.13
CA VAL A 200 11.76 20.05 -8.17
C VAL A 200 12.14 21.50 -7.91
N ASN A 201 12.47 22.26 -8.97
CA ASN A 201 12.62 23.72 -9.00
C ASN A 201 12.46 24.46 -7.65
N ALA A 202 13.58 24.96 -7.09
CA ALA A 202 13.60 25.81 -5.91
C ALA A 202 12.41 26.81 -5.86
N ASN A 203 11.51 26.61 -4.90
CA ASN A 203 10.41 27.48 -4.48
C ASN A 203 9.59 28.15 -5.59
N ALA A 204 8.52 27.49 -6.03
CA ALA A 204 7.35 28.19 -6.55
C ALA A 204 6.05 27.48 -6.15
N LEU A 205 5.32 28.07 -5.21
CA LEU A 205 3.93 27.71 -4.92
C LEU A 205 3.04 28.26 -6.03
N ALA A 206 2.36 27.39 -6.77
CA ALA A 206 1.20 27.81 -7.54
C ALA A 206 0.10 28.25 -6.55
N VAL A 207 -0.51 29.42 -6.80
CA VAL A 207 -1.55 29.98 -5.92
C VAL A 207 -2.69 28.97 -5.82
N ASN A 208 -2.92 28.41 -4.62
CA ASN A 208 -3.88 27.35 -4.25
C ASN A 208 -3.41 25.89 -4.33
N SER A 209 -2.12 25.59 -4.42
CA SER A 209 -1.60 24.22 -4.22
C SER A 209 -1.11 24.01 -2.79
N THR A 210 -1.47 22.88 -2.17
CA THR A 210 -0.93 22.42 -0.88
C THR A 210 0.26 21.46 -1.05
N THR A 211 0.61 21.11 -2.29
CA THR A 211 1.77 20.27 -2.59
C THR A 211 2.98 21.15 -2.90
N ILE A 212 4.05 20.97 -2.14
CA ILE A 212 5.37 21.59 -2.34
C ILE A 212 6.21 20.60 -3.16
N GLY A 213 6.78 21.08 -4.28
CA GLY A 213 7.80 20.37 -5.06
C GLY A 213 9.14 21.09 -4.94
#